data_AF-A0A7V9QM19-F1
#
_entry.id   AF-A0A7V9QM19-F1
#
_cell.length_a   1.000
_cell.length_b   1.000
_cell.length_c   1.000
_cell.angle_alpha   90.00
_cell.angle_beta   90.00
_cell.angle_gamma   90.00
#
_symmetry.space_group_name_H-M   'P 1'
#
loop_
_entity.id
_entity.type
_entity.pdbx_description
1 polymer ?
#
loop_
_entity_poly.entity_id
_entity_poly.type
_entity_poly.pdbx_seq_one_letter_code
_entity_poly.pdbx_strand_id
1 'polypeptide(L)'
;MTSAKTDGRVPNELGRIAILEYHLLGDSDSRWHVARNHFRRDLERLYAGGYRPVTVAEMIDRKIDLPAGMSPVVFTFDDAGPSQFSYIEHDGKLDIDPNSAVGIWLAFHKEHPDWRNKATFCMLSGGAAGHAFFGEKGIDGQKSEWRFRKIRYLAEQGFELCGHTLWHANLGKYSDAVVQEQIARGTLAIDSAVPGYRVRTFALPLGVWPKNRALAVAGEWKDPRGGHIARYDFDAVLEVAGGPARSPYDPAFDAKRLPRVEVFANQLEQMLDRLDRSGARYVSDGDPQTVARPVGSTVALGRAAH
;
A
#
# COMPACT_ATOMS: atom_id res chain seq x y z
N MET A 1 10.93 -15.09 -22.04
CA MET A 1 10.54 -15.82 -20.81
C MET A 1 11.79 -16.12 -20.01
N THR A 2 12.25 -15.17 -19.21
CA THR A 2 13.26 -15.42 -18.18
C THR A 2 12.54 -16.06 -17.01
N SER A 3 12.73 -17.38 -16.86
CA SER A 3 12.35 -18.11 -15.65
C SER A 3 12.94 -17.39 -14.45
N ALA A 4 12.08 -16.92 -13.54
CA ALA A 4 12.53 -16.42 -12.25
C ALA A 4 13.28 -17.56 -11.57
N LYS A 5 14.58 -17.38 -11.30
CA LYS A 5 15.36 -18.36 -10.56
C LYS A 5 14.68 -18.59 -9.21
N THR A 6 14.10 -19.78 -9.04
CA THR A 6 13.85 -20.34 -7.71
C THR A 6 15.22 -20.72 -7.14
N ASP A 7 16.00 -19.70 -6.75
CA ASP A 7 17.19 -19.93 -5.94
C ASP A 7 16.76 -20.77 -4.74
N GLY A 8 17.56 -21.76 -4.37
CA GLY A 8 17.39 -22.60 -3.18
C GLY A 8 17.50 -21.82 -1.87
N ARG A 9 16.78 -20.69 -1.76
CA ARG A 9 16.61 -19.90 -0.55
C ARG A 9 15.92 -20.79 0.48
N VAL A 10 16.48 -20.79 1.69
CA VAL A 10 15.90 -21.51 2.81
C VAL A 10 14.54 -20.87 3.14
N PRO A 11 13.44 -21.64 3.18
CA PRO A 11 12.14 -21.12 3.57
C PRO A 11 12.17 -20.46 4.96
N ASN A 12 11.52 -19.31 5.07
CA ASN A 12 11.48 -18.47 6.26
C ASN A 12 10.20 -17.64 6.29
N GLU A 13 9.06 -18.25 6.59
CA GLU A 13 7.77 -17.56 6.62
C GLU A 13 7.55 -16.79 7.92
N LEU A 14 8.49 -16.84 8.87
CA LEU A 14 8.61 -15.90 9.99
C LEU A 14 9.50 -14.69 9.67
N GLY A 15 10.01 -14.60 8.43
CA GLY A 15 10.84 -13.50 7.96
C GLY A 15 10.11 -12.17 7.87
N ARG A 16 10.81 -11.15 7.37
CA ARG A 16 10.31 -9.80 7.20
C ARG A 16 9.77 -9.58 5.79
N ILE A 17 8.68 -8.83 5.72
CA ILE A 17 8.00 -8.45 4.47
C ILE A 17 8.21 -6.96 4.26
N ALA A 18 8.69 -6.58 3.07
CA ALA A 18 8.83 -5.17 2.73
C ALA A 18 7.45 -4.59 2.37
N ILE A 19 7.04 -3.54 3.11
CA ILE A 19 5.90 -2.68 2.74
C ILE A 19 6.50 -1.39 2.20
N LEU A 20 6.48 -1.24 0.88
CA LEU A 20 7.07 -0.12 0.16
C LEU A 20 6.10 1.05 0.12
N GLU A 21 6.58 2.24 0.46
CA GLU A 21 5.82 3.49 0.38
C GLU A 21 6.35 4.36 -0.75
N TYR A 22 5.53 4.52 -1.79
CA TYR A 22 5.73 5.44 -2.89
C TYR A 22 4.80 6.64 -2.73
N HIS A 23 5.29 7.85 -3.05
CA HIS A 23 4.47 9.05 -3.13
C HIS A 23 4.21 9.37 -4.61
N LEU A 24 5.01 10.23 -5.22
CA LEU A 24 4.83 10.66 -6.60
C LEU A 24 5.82 9.98 -7.54
N LEU A 25 5.44 9.93 -8.82
CA LEU A 25 6.36 9.59 -9.91
C LEU A 25 6.70 10.86 -10.67
N GLY A 26 7.98 11.01 -11.03
CA GLY A 26 8.48 12.19 -11.74
C GLY A 26 9.53 11.87 -12.79
N ASP A 27 10.17 12.91 -13.32
CA ASP A 27 11.27 12.76 -14.29
C ASP A 27 12.63 12.59 -13.62
N SER A 28 12.73 12.93 -12.33
CA SER A 28 13.93 12.75 -11.51
C SER A 28 13.57 12.34 -10.09
N ASP A 29 14.53 11.71 -9.41
CA ASP A 29 14.36 11.31 -8.01
C ASP A 29 14.45 12.53 -7.09
N SER A 30 13.57 12.57 -6.10
CA SER A 30 13.63 13.50 -4.97
C SER A 30 13.11 12.80 -3.72
N ARG A 31 12.97 13.52 -2.60
CA ARG A 31 12.45 12.93 -1.36
C ARG A 31 11.06 12.29 -1.53
N TRP A 32 10.23 12.86 -2.40
CA TRP A 32 8.83 12.48 -2.60
C TRP A 32 8.52 12.04 -4.05
N HIS A 33 9.51 12.07 -4.93
CA HIS A 33 9.35 11.61 -6.32
C HIS A 33 10.32 10.47 -6.59
N VAL A 34 9.80 9.38 -7.13
CA VAL A 34 10.59 8.34 -7.78
C VAL A 34 10.56 8.58 -9.28
N ALA A 35 11.72 8.63 -9.93
CA ALA A 35 11.77 8.78 -11.38
C ALA A 35 11.04 7.61 -12.05
N ARG A 36 10.29 7.86 -13.13
CA ARG A 36 9.52 6.79 -13.83
C ARG A 36 10.40 5.61 -14.25
N ASN A 37 11.61 5.88 -14.72
CA ASN A 37 12.57 4.84 -15.08
C ASN A 37 13.18 4.14 -13.85
N HIS A 38 13.21 4.81 -12.71
CA HIS A 38 13.57 4.17 -11.44
C HIS A 38 12.48 3.20 -11.00
N PHE A 39 11.21 3.61 -11.01
CA PHE A 39 10.10 2.71 -10.69
C PHE A 39 10.07 1.46 -11.60
N ARG A 40 10.32 1.61 -12.90
CA ARG A 40 10.47 0.45 -13.82
C ARG A 40 11.59 -0.50 -13.38
N ARG A 41 12.76 0.04 -12.98
CA ARG A 41 13.87 -0.78 -12.46
C ARG A 41 13.53 -1.45 -11.13
N ASP A 42 12.74 -0.81 -10.28
CA ASP A 42 12.29 -1.41 -9.01
C ASP A 42 11.44 -2.65 -9.27
N LEU A 43 10.47 -2.56 -10.19
CA LEU A 43 9.62 -3.69 -10.60
C LEU A 43 10.49 -4.85 -11.13
N GLU A 44 11.41 -4.56 -12.04
CA GLU A 44 12.34 -5.55 -12.59
C GLU A 44 13.22 -6.19 -11.51
N ARG A 45 13.79 -5.37 -10.62
CA ARG A 45 14.64 -5.84 -9.52
C ARG A 45 13.89 -6.77 -8.59
N LEU A 46 12.67 -6.40 -8.20
CA LEU A 46 11.83 -7.22 -7.33
C LEU A 46 11.43 -8.51 -8.03
N TYR A 47 10.96 -8.43 -9.28
CA TYR A 47 10.56 -9.59 -10.07
C TYR A 47 11.71 -10.60 -10.25
N ALA A 48 12.88 -10.11 -10.67
CA ALA A 48 14.10 -10.91 -10.83
C ALA A 48 14.63 -11.46 -9.49
N GLY A 49 14.41 -10.74 -8.40
CA GLY A 49 14.72 -11.16 -7.03
C GLY A 49 13.79 -12.22 -6.45
N GLY A 50 12.76 -12.65 -7.19
CA GLY A 50 11.79 -13.66 -6.74
C GLY A 50 10.65 -13.09 -5.88
N TYR A 51 10.43 -11.77 -5.92
CA TYR A 51 9.30 -11.16 -5.24
C TYR A 51 8.03 -11.17 -6.08
N ARG A 52 6.89 -11.31 -5.43
CA ARG A 52 5.57 -11.12 -6.03
C ARG A 52 4.70 -10.20 -5.17
N PRO A 53 3.91 -9.33 -5.81
CA PRO A 53 3.15 -8.34 -5.09
C PRO A 53 1.95 -8.97 -4.37
N VAL A 54 1.69 -8.55 -3.14
CA VAL A 54 0.46 -8.83 -2.37
C VAL A 54 -0.06 -7.53 -1.79
N THR A 55 -1.37 -7.44 -1.53
CA THR A 55 -1.92 -6.24 -0.88
C THR A 55 -1.73 -6.27 0.64
N VAL A 56 -1.98 -5.15 1.33
CA VAL A 56 -1.94 -5.12 2.80
C VAL A 56 -3.00 -6.08 3.38
N ALA A 57 -4.21 -6.04 2.84
CA ALA A 57 -5.31 -6.93 3.22
C ALA A 57 -4.96 -8.41 3.04
N GLU A 58 -4.29 -8.80 1.95
CA GLU A 58 -3.83 -10.18 1.75
C GLU A 58 -2.74 -10.57 2.74
N MET A 59 -1.78 -9.68 3.01
CA MET A 59 -0.74 -9.90 4.01
C MET A 59 -1.34 -10.13 5.41
N ILE A 60 -2.25 -9.27 5.89
CA ILE A 60 -2.84 -9.41 7.24
C ILE A 60 -3.79 -10.60 7.35
N ASP A 61 -4.44 -10.99 6.25
CA ASP A 61 -5.28 -12.19 6.18
C ASP A 61 -4.46 -13.49 6.05
N ARG A 62 -3.12 -13.40 5.96
CA ARG A 62 -2.22 -14.52 5.68
C ARG A 62 -2.51 -15.23 4.36
N LYS A 63 -3.07 -14.50 3.39
CA LYS A 63 -3.36 -14.99 2.03
C LYS A 63 -2.15 -14.78 1.13
N ILE A 64 -1.01 -15.35 1.53
CA ILE A 64 0.25 -15.27 0.79
C ILE A 64 0.42 -16.60 0.04
N ASP A 65 -0.19 -16.69 -1.14
CA ASP A 65 -0.11 -17.86 -2.03
C ASP A 65 1.05 -17.70 -3.02
N LEU A 66 2.24 -18.12 -2.61
CA LEU A 66 3.47 -17.99 -3.38
C LEU A 66 4.20 -19.33 -3.50
N PRO A 67 4.78 -19.66 -4.67
CA PRO A 67 5.64 -20.82 -4.82
C PRO A 67 6.82 -20.82 -3.85
N ALA A 68 7.32 -22.01 -3.57
CA ALA A 68 8.52 -22.21 -2.76
C ALA A 68 9.70 -21.34 -3.26
N GLY A 69 10.39 -20.67 -2.34
CA GLY A 69 11.53 -19.80 -2.64
C GLY A 69 11.19 -18.37 -3.07
N MET A 70 9.91 -18.05 -3.29
CA MET A 70 9.44 -16.69 -3.58
C MET A 70 9.12 -15.90 -2.31
N SER A 71 9.02 -14.57 -2.46
CA SER A 71 8.80 -13.64 -1.36
C SER A 71 7.66 -12.67 -1.65
N PRO A 72 6.81 -12.32 -0.68
CA PRO A 72 5.84 -11.25 -0.85
C PRO A 72 6.55 -9.89 -0.79
N VAL A 73 6.03 -8.93 -1.54
CA VAL A 73 6.31 -7.50 -1.39
C VAL A 73 4.98 -6.75 -1.42
N VAL A 74 4.81 -5.77 -0.55
CA VAL A 74 3.61 -4.93 -0.53
C VAL A 74 3.97 -3.57 -1.09
N PHE A 75 3.17 -3.10 -2.05
CA PHE A 75 3.27 -1.73 -2.56
C PHE A 75 2.16 -0.87 -1.96
N THR A 76 2.54 0.30 -1.45
CA THR A 76 1.62 1.33 -0.99
C THR A 76 1.93 2.64 -1.74
N PHE A 77 0.88 3.32 -2.18
CA PHE A 77 0.96 4.62 -2.86
C PHE A 77 0.13 5.64 -2.08
N ASP A 78 0.76 6.65 -1.49
CA ASP A 78 0.09 7.64 -0.65
C ASP A 78 -0.32 8.88 -1.45
N ASP A 79 -1.31 9.64 -0.97
CA ASP A 79 -1.78 10.93 -1.52
C ASP A 79 -2.71 10.91 -2.75
N ALA A 80 -2.75 9.84 -3.53
CA ALA A 80 -3.57 9.77 -4.74
C ALA A 80 -3.30 10.91 -5.76
N GLY A 81 -2.02 11.26 -6.00
CA GLY A 81 -1.64 12.29 -6.98
C GLY A 81 -1.76 11.82 -8.45
N PRO A 82 -1.90 12.75 -9.44
CA PRO A 82 -2.04 12.40 -10.85
C PRO A 82 -0.94 11.49 -11.42
N SER A 83 0.30 11.60 -10.95
CA SER A 83 1.41 10.73 -11.39
C SER A 83 1.19 9.26 -11.06
N GLN A 84 0.32 8.92 -10.11
CA GLN A 84 -0.01 7.54 -9.77
C GLN A 84 -1.03 6.95 -10.75
N PHE A 85 -2.07 7.72 -11.08
CA PHE A 85 -3.09 7.31 -12.03
C PHE A 85 -3.67 8.53 -12.78
N SER A 86 -3.23 8.69 -14.03
CA SER A 86 -3.74 9.67 -14.99
C SER A 86 -4.39 8.98 -16.19
N TYR A 87 -5.32 9.71 -16.83
CA TYR A 87 -5.78 9.40 -18.18
C TYR A 87 -5.17 10.39 -19.16
N ILE A 88 -5.02 9.94 -20.41
CA ILE A 88 -4.85 10.76 -21.60
C ILE A 88 -6.12 10.62 -22.42
N GLU A 89 -6.65 11.75 -22.89
CA GLU A 89 -7.84 11.78 -23.75
C GLU A 89 -7.43 11.99 -25.21
N HIS A 90 -7.88 11.09 -26.08
CA HIS A 90 -7.73 11.19 -27.52
C HIS A 90 -9.09 10.95 -28.18
N ASP A 91 -9.59 11.94 -28.93
CA ASP A 91 -10.88 11.86 -29.65
C ASP A 91 -12.06 11.41 -28.77
N GLY A 92 -12.10 11.88 -27.52
CA GLY A 92 -13.15 11.54 -26.54
C GLY A 92 -12.99 10.15 -25.90
N LYS A 93 -11.96 9.39 -26.24
CA LYS A 93 -11.58 8.15 -25.58
C LYS A 93 -10.54 8.41 -24.50
N LEU A 94 -10.71 7.80 -23.33
CA LEU A 94 -9.73 7.83 -22.24
C LEU A 94 -8.87 6.57 -22.28
N ASP A 95 -7.56 6.77 -22.40
CA ASP A 95 -6.55 5.73 -22.23
C ASP A 95 -5.76 6.00 -20.93
N ILE A 96 -5.35 4.94 -20.22
CA ILE A 96 -4.51 5.09 -19.03
C ILE A 96 -3.15 5.62 -19.47
N ASP A 97 -2.68 6.68 -18.82
CA ASP A 97 -1.39 7.27 -19.12
C ASP A 97 -0.27 6.25 -18.86
N PRO A 98 0.52 5.85 -19.88
CA PRO A 98 1.59 4.87 -19.74
C PRO A 98 2.76 5.36 -18.86
N ASN A 99 2.79 6.64 -18.51
CA ASN A 99 3.77 7.25 -17.63
C ASN A 99 3.27 7.44 -16.20
N SER A 100 2.03 7.06 -15.90
CA SER A 100 1.53 6.94 -14.52
C SER A 100 2.00 5.64 -13.86
N ALA A 101 1.99 5.58 -12.52
CA ALA A 101 2.35 4.35 -11.80
C ALA A 101 1.48 3.17 -12.23
N VAL A 102 0.16 3.37 -12.37
CA VAL A 102 -0.78 2.36 -12.87
C VAL A 102 -0.46 1.96 -14.31
N GLY A 103 -0.18 2.92 -15.20
CA GLY A 103 0.17 2.61 -16.59
C GLY A 103 1.45 1.77 -16.70
N ILE A 104 2.49 2.14 -15.94
CA ILE A 104 3.75 1.38 -15.85
C ILE A 104 3.50 -0.02 -15.27
N TRP A 105 2.71 -0.11 -14.20
CA TRP A 105 2.36 -1.39 -13.56
C TRP A 105 1.65 -2.33 -14.52
N LEU A 106 0.65 -1.83 -15.26
CA LEU A 106 -0.13 -2.64 -16.20
C LEU A 106 0.71 -3.10 -17.40
N ALA A 107 1.63 -2.27 -17.88
CA ALA A 107 2.59 -2.67 -18.90
C ALA A 107 3.49 -3.81 -18.39
N PHE A 108 4.00 -3.68 -17.17
CA PHE A 108 4.81 -4.71 -16.53
C PHE A 108 4.02 -6.02 -16.33
N HIS A 109 2.80 -5.95 -15.81
CA HIS A 109 1.90 -7.10 -15.66
C HIS A 109 1.63 -7.82 -16.99
N LYS A 110 1.47 -7.07 -18.09
CA LYS A 110 1.24 -7.66 -19.42
C LYS A 110 2.44 -8.50 -19.89
N GLU A 111 3.65 -8.09 -19.55
CA GLU A 111 4.90 -8.80 -19.87
C GLU A 111 5.20 -9.93 -18.85
N HIS A 112 4.69 -9.78 -17.63
CA HIS A 112 4.86 -10.68 -16.49
C HIS A 112 3.50 -11.01 -15.84
N PRO A 113 2.69 -11.91 -16.40
CA PRO A 113 1.32 -12.15 -15.94
C PRO A 113 1.19 -12.63 -14.49
N ASP A 114 2.25 -13.19 -13.92
CA ASP A 114 2.36 -13.58 -12.51
C ASP A 114 2.66 -12.39 -11.58
N TRP A 115 3.06 -11.23 -12.11
CA TRP A 115 3.03 -9.94 -11.41
C TRP A 115 1.60 -9.41 -11.37
N ARG A 116 0.76 -9.99 -10.51
CA ARG A 116 -0.67 -9.65 -10.41
C ARG A 116 -0.87 -8.18 -10.01
N ASN A 117 -2.04 -7.62 -10.34
CA ASN A 117 -2.45 -6.26 -9.96
C ASN A 117 -2.73 -6.13 -8.45
N LYS A 118 -1.66 -6.13 -7.66
CA LYS A 118 -1.67 -6.14 -6.19
C LYS A 118 -0.83 -4.99 -5.65
N ALA A 119 -1.47 -3.87 -5.41
CA ALA A 119 -0.91 -2.72 -4.72
C ALA A 119 -2.02 -2.02 -3.94
N THR A 120 -1.65 -1.23 -2.94
CA THR A 120 -2.57 -0.53 -2.05
C THR A 120 -2.45 0.97 -2.29
N PHE A 121 -3.51 1.62 -2.74
CA PHE A 121 -3.51 3.07 -2.91
C PHE A 121 -4.17 3.69 -1.68
N CYS A 122 -3.43 4.50 -0.92
CA CYS A 122 -3.89 5.20 0.28
C CYS A 122 -4.32 6.61 -0.08
N MET A 123 -5.62 6.86 0.09
CA MET A 123 -6.27 7.84 -0.74
C MET A 123 -6.73 9.10 -0.02
N LEU A 124 -6.44 10.23 -0.65
CA LEU A 124 -6.98 11.54 -0.29
C LEU A 124 -8.17 11.88 -1.19
N SER A 125 -9.21 12.48 -0.60
CA SER A 125 -10.42 12.91 -1.32
C SER A 125 -10.59 14.43 -1.40
N GLY A 126 -9.71 15.17 -0.73
CA GLY A 126 -9.69 16.63 -0.68
C GLY A 126 -8.30 17.18 -0.36
N GLY A 127 -7.24 16.51 -0.81
CA GLY A 127 -5.86 16.95 -0.60
C GLY A 127 -5.55 18.30 -1.25
N ALA A 128 -4.50 18.96 -0.75
CA ALA A 128 -4.04 20.25 -1.25
C ALA A 128 -3.65 20.19 -2.73
N ALA A 129 -3.65 21.36 -3.39
CA ALA A 129 -3.31 21.51 -4.80
C ALA A 129 -4.10 20.62 -5.79
N GLY A 130 -5.20 19.99 -5.38
CA GLY A 130 -5.98 19.09 -6.24
C GLY A 130 -5.48 17.64 -6.21
N HIS A 131 -4.56 17.27 -5.31
CA HIS A 131 -4.20 15.88 -5.00
C HIS A 131 -5.33 15.19 -4.23
N ALA A 132 -6.46 15.03 -4.90
CA ALA A 132 -7.69 14.49 -4.35
C ALA A 132 -8.20 13.47 -5.35
N PHE A 133 -7.92 12.19 -5.07
CA PHE A 133 -8.15 11.07 -5.95
C PHE A 133 -7.84 11.48 -7.37
N PHE A 134 -6.57 11.44 -7.75
CA PHE A 134 -6.20 11.50 -9.14
C PHE A 134 -6.35 12.85 -9.84
N GLY A 135 -6.44 13.95 -9.11
CA GLY A 135 -6.57 15.25 -9.74
C GLY A 135 -8.01 15.76 -9.79
N GLU A 136 -8.20 16.87 -9.09
CA GLU A 136 -9.43 17.67 -9.12
C GLU A 136 -9.14 19.02 -9.78
N LYS A 137 -10.14 19.58 -10.48
CA LYS A 137 -10.10 20.91 -11.09
C LYS A 137 -9.05 21.10 -12.19
N GLY A 138 -8.72 20.04 -12.95
CA GLY A 138 -7.88 20.16 -14.13
C GLY A 138 -6.37 20.02 -13.89
N ILE A 139 -5.92 19.67 -12.68
CA ILE A 139 -4.49 19.49 -12.39
C ILE A 139 -3.89 18.40 -13.28
N ASP A 140 -2.73 18.69 -13.88
CA ASP A 140 -1.99 17.79 -14.77
C ASP A 140 -2.85 17.17 -15.89
N GLY A 141 -3.76 17.99 -16.43
CA GLY A 141 -4.69 17.58 -17.49
C GLY A 141 -5.79 16.62 -17.04
N GLN A 142 -5.91 16.34 -15.74
CA GLN A 142 -6.90 15.42 -15.18
C GLN A 142 -8.21 16.15 -14.85
N LYS A 143 -9.32 15.59 -15.31
CA LYS A 143 -10.65 16.18 -15.10
C LYS A 143 -11.36 15.62 -13.86
N SER A 144 -12.10 16.46 -13.15
CA SER A 144 -12.81 16.11 -11.90
C SER A 144 -13.80 14.95 -12.07
N GLU A 145 -14.43 14.85 -13.24
CA GLU A 145 -15.37 13.79 -13.60
C GLU A 145 -14.71 12.42 -13.79
N TRP A 146 -13.37 12.37 -13.97
CA TRP A 146 -12.64 11.12 -14.13
C TRP A 146 -12.32 10.45 -12.80
N ARG A 147 -12.40 11.16 -11.68
CA ARG A 147 -11.93 10.67 -10.38
C ARG A 147 -12.58 9.35 -9.98
N PHE A 148 -13.91 9.29 -9.97
CA PHE A 148 -14.60 8.07 -9.54
C PHE A 148 -14.37 6.90 -10.51
N ARG A 149 -14.18 7.18 -11.81
CA ARG A 149 -13.85 6.15 -12.81
C ARG A 149 -12.51 5.47 -12.47
N LYS A 150 -11.52 6.25 -12.03
CA LYS A 150 -10.22 5.72 -11.60
C LYS A 150 -10.32 4.87 -10.33
N ILE A 151 -11.13 5.25 -9.33
CA ILE A 151 -11.33 4.42 -8.13
C ILE A 151 -11.92 3.06 -8.50
N ARG A 152 -13.02 3.09 -9.27
CA ARG A 152 -13.70 1.87 -9.70
C ARG A 152 -12.76 0.96 -10.47
N TYR A 153 -11.99 1.53 -11.39
CA TYR A 153 -10.98 0.78 -12.14
C TYR A 153 -9.98 0.09 -11.20
N LEU A 154 -9.41 0.80 -10.22
CA LEU A 154 -8.46 0.19 -9.27
C LEU A 154 -9.08 -1.02 -8.54
N ALA A 155 -10.29 -0.85 -7.98
CA ALA A 155 -10.98 -1.92 -7.28
C ALA A 155 -11.32 -3.11 -8.20
N GLU A 156 -11.83 -2.84 -9.41
CA GLU A 156 -12.18 -3.86 -10.41
C GLU A 156 -10.95 -4.64 -10.91
N GLN A 157 -9.79 -3.99 -10.99
CA GLN A 157 -8.54 -4.64 -11.40
C GLN A 157 -7.83 -5.43 -10.29
N GLY A 158 -8.34 -5.40 -9.06
CA GLY A 158 -7.79 -6.15 -7.92
C GLY A 158 -6.78 -5.39 -7.04
N PHE A 159 -6.61 -4.09 -7.26
CA PHE A 159 -5.87 -3.21 -6.34
C PHE A 159 -6.68 -2.93 -5.08
N GLU A 160 -5.98 -2.69 -3.97
CA GLU A 160 -6.58 -2.33 -2.68
C GLU A 160 -6.73 -0.81 -2.54
N LEU A 161 -7.86 -0.37 -1.97
CA LEU A 161 -8.11 1.03 -1.62
C LEU A 161 -7.98 1.20 -0.10
N CYS A 162 -7.10 2.10 0.30
CA CYS A 162 -6.75 2.43 1.66
C CYS A 162 -7.17 3.88 1.96
N GLY A 163 -7.53 4.16 3.22
CA GLY A 163 -7.84 5.53 3.66
C GLY A 163 -6.58 6.33 3.98
N HIS A 164 -6.59 7.63 3.72
CA HIS A 164 -5.48 8.53 4.08
C HIS A 164 -5.96 9.89 4.63
N THR A 165 -7.13 9.91 5.26
CA THR A 165 -7.90 11.11 5.67
C THR A 165 -8.48 11.90 4.49
N LEU A 166 -9.30 12.91 4.79
CA LEU A 166 -9.91 13.75 3.77
C LEU A 166 -8.88 14.62 3.04
N TRP A 167 -8.10 15.43 3.76
CA TRP A 167 -7.21 16.43 3.16
C TRP A 167 -5.73 16.32 3.57
N HIS A 168 -5.31 15.16 4.09
CA HIS A 168 -3.97 14.91 4.62
C HIS A 168 -3.74 15.62 5.97
N ALA A 169 -4.68 15.41 6.90
CA ALA A 169 -4.68 16.07 8.19
C ALA A 169 -3.58 15.55 9.13
N ASN A 170 -2.80 16.45 9.72
CA ASN A 170 -1.90 16.10 10.82
C ASN A 170 -2.73 15.78 12.08
N LEU A 171 -3.07 14.51 12.26
CA LEU A 171 -4.01 14.05 13.30
C LEU A 171 -3.58 14.40 14.72
N GLY A 172 -2.26 14.52 14.98
CA GLY A 172 -1.73 14.92 16.29
C GLY A 172 -2.07 16.36 16.70
N LYS A 173 -2.50 17.20 15.76
CA LYS A 173 -2.85 18.61 16.00
C LYS A 173 -4.33 18.85 16.24
N TYR A 174 -5.19 17.85 16.04
CA TYR A 174 -6.64 18.01 16.06
C TYR A 174 -7.30 17.36 17.28
N SER A 175 -8.54 17.76 17.55
CA SER A 175 -9.39 17.12 18.55
C SER A 175 -9.92 15.78 18.04
N ASP A 176 -10.35 14.91 18.96
CA ASP A 176 -10.96 13.62 18.65
C ASP A 176 -12.15 13.72 17.67
N ALA A 177 -12.95 14.78 17.76
CA ALA A 177 -14.06 15.04 16.85
C ALA A 177 -13.58 15.31 15.42
N VAL A 178 -12.53 16.13 15.27
CA VAL A 178 -11.96 16.44 13.95
C VAL A 178 -11.20 15.23 13.39
N VAL A 179 -10.49 14.47 14.23
CA VAL A 179 -9.84 13.21 13.81
C VAL A 179 -10.87 12.25 13.21
N GLN A 180 -11.98 12.00 13.92
CA GLN A 180 -13.04 11.12 13.43
C GLN A 180 -13.68 11.64 12.15
N GLU A 181 -13.95 12.95 12.06
CA GLU A 181 -14.46 13.57 10.83
C GLU A 181 -13.50 13.34 9.65
N GLN A 182 -12.21 13.60 9.85
CA GLN A 182 -11.19 13.49 8.80
C GLN A 182 -11.09 12.08 8.24
N ILE A 183 -11.12 11.08 9.12
CA ILE A 183 -11.01 9.68 8.73
C ILE A 183 -12.32 9.20 8.09
N ALA A 184 -13.46 9.40 8.77
CA ALA A 184 -14.76 8.91 8.31
C ALA A 184 -15.18 9.54 6.97
N ARG A 185 -14.91 10.83 6.75
CA ARG A 185 -15.23 11.47 5.46
C ARG A 185 -14.32 10.98 4.34
N GLY A 186 -13.06 10.64 4.65
CA GLY A 186 -12.15 10.02 3.69
C GLY A 186 -12.64 8.64 3.25
N THR A 187 -13.08 7.80 4.19
CA THR A 187 -13.63 6.47 3.87
C THR A 187 -14.96 6.54 3.13
N LEU A 188 -15.87 7.46 3.52
CA LEU A 188 -17.11 7.72 2.78
C LEU A 188 -16.87 8.14 1.33
N ALA A 189 -15.80 8.87 1.06
CA ALA A 189 -15.48 9.28 -0.31
C ALA A 189 -15.04 8.09 -1.18
N ILE A 190 -14.35 7.08 -0.59
CA ILE A 190 -14.06 5.81 -1.27
C ILE A 190 -15.37 5.05 -1.56
N ASP A 191 -16.21 4.88 -0.54
CA ASP A 191 -17.51 4.20 -0.66
C ASP A 191 -18.42 4.87 -1.70
N SER A 192 -18.41 6.21 -1.78
CA SER A 192 -19.18 6.94 -2.80
C SER A 192 -18.72 6.64 -4.23
N ALA A 193 -17.45 6.31 -4.43
CA ALA A 193 -16.92 5.95 -5.74
C ALA A 193 -17.12 4.46 -6.06
N VAL A 194 -17.07 3.60 -5.03
CA VAL A 194 -17.28 2.15 -5.10
C VAL A 194 -18.24 1.73 -3.97
N PRO A 195 -19.57 1.81 -4.20
CA PRO A 195 -20.55 1.55 -3.15
C PRO A 195 -20.40 0.16 -2.51
N GLY A 196 -20.35 0.13 -1.18
CA GLY A 196 -20.16 -1.09 -0.40
C GLY A 196 -18.70 -1.51 -0.22
N TYR A 197 -17.73 -0.73 -0.70
CA TYR A 197 -16.32 -1.03 -0.51
C TYR A 197 -15.91 -0.87 0.96
N ARG A 198 -15.53 -1.98 1.61
CA ARG A 198 -14.98 -1.95 2.96
C ARG A 198 -13.52 -1.52 2.91
N VAL A 199 -13.23 -0.28 3.32
CA VAL A 199 -11.86 0.21 3.51
C VAL A 199 -11.26 -0.46 4.75
N ARG A 200 -10.28 -1.35 4.56
CA ARG A 200 -9.68 -2.14 5.64
C ARG A 200 -8.36 -1.57 6.17
N THR A 201 -7.70 -0.73 5.39
CA THR A 201 -6.35 -0.25 5.67
C THR A 201 -6.34 1.27 5.73
N PHE A 202 -5.55 1.82 6.66
CA PHE A 202 -5.38 3.26 6.84
C PHE A 202 -3.90 3.64 6.95
N ALA A 203 -3.44 4.56 6.12
CA ALA A 203 -2.11 5.16 6.28
C ALA A 203 -2.21 6.46 7.08
N LEU A 204 -1.33 6.62 8.06
CA LEU A 204 -1.25 7.84 8.86
C LEU A 204 -0.60 8.97 8.04
N PRO A 205 -1.30 10.10 7.80
CA PRO A 205 -0.65 11.26 7.19
C PRO A 205 0.57 11.69 8.00
N LEU A 206 1.70 11.90 7.31
CA LEU A 206 2.99 12.26 7.91
C LEU A 206 3.54 11.21 8.91
N GLY A 207 2.96 10.02 8.99
CA GLY A 207 3.24 9.04 10.05
C GLY A 207 2.82 9.49 11.46
N VAL A 208 1.99 10.53 11.58
CA VAL A 208 1.64 11.12 12.89
C VAL A 208 0.35 10.53 13.43
N TRP A 209 0.44 9.97 14.63
CA TRP A 209 -0.70 9.47 15.38
C TRP A 209 -1.56 10.60 15.98
N PRO A 210 -2.90 10.43 16.05
CA PRO A 210 -3.73 11.27 16.90
C PRO A 210 -3.36 11.12 18.37
N LYS A 211 -3.69 12.12 19.19
CA LYS A 211 -3.50 12.06 20.66
C LYS A 211 -4.21 10.84 21.25
N ASN A 212 -5.46 10.63 20.85
CA ASN A 212 -6.20 9.39 21.11
C ASN A 212 -5.93 8.38 19.98
N ARG A 213 -4.95 7.50 20.18
CA ARG A 213 -4.48 6.55 19.16
C ARG A 213 -5.55 5.56 18.70
N ALA A 214 -6.54 5.24 19.54
CA ALA A 214 -7.62 4.33 19.19
C ALA A 214 -8.44 4.85 17.99
N LEU A 215 -8.54 6.17 17.84
CA LEU A 215 -9.26 6.80 16.73
C LEU A 215 -8.59 6.64 15.37
N ALA A 216 -7.32 6.23 15.31
CA ALA A 216 -6.69 5.85 14.04
C ALA A 216 -7.13 4.45 13.58
N VAL A 217 -7.74 3.64 14.45
CA VAL A 217 -8.22 2.29 14.15
C VAL A 217 -9.72 2.30 13.91
N ALA A 218 -10.50 2.83 14.86
CA ALA A 218 -11.95 2.82 14.78
C ALA A 218 -12.56 4.10 15.35
N GLY A 219 -13.71 4.49 14.79
CA GLY A 219 -14.45 5.67 15.22
C GLY A 219 -15.69 5.90 14.37
N GLU A 220 -16.43 6.95 14.73
CA GLU A 220 -17.61 7.35 13.98
C GLU A 220 -17.74 8.87 13.89
N TRP A 221 -18.33 9.33 12.80
CA TRP A 221 -18.65 10.73 12.59
C TRP A 221 -20.11 10.87 12.19
N LYS A 222 -20.83 11.75 12.89
CA LYS A 222 -22.20 12.12 12.55
C LYS A 222 -22.18 13.39 11.71
N ASP A 223 -22.70 13.32 10.49
CA ASP A 223 -22.85 14.49 9.63
C ASP A 223 -23.79 15.52 10.30
N PRO A 224 -23.32 16.74 10.59
CA PRO A 224 -24.15 17.76 11.22
C PRO A 224 -25.32 18.22 10.33
N ARG A 225 -25.28 17.97 9.02
CA ARG A 225 -26.35 18.38 8.09
C ARG A 225 -27.44 17.32 7.93
N GLY A 226 -27.05 16.08 7.62
CA GLY A 226 -27.99 14.98 7.36
C GLY A 226 -28.22 14.03 8.53
N GLY A 227 -27.42 14.11 9.59
CA GLY A 227 -27.47 13.18 10.73
C GLY A 227 -26.96 11.76 10.43
N HIS A 228 -26.48 11.51 9.21
CA HIS A 228 -25.90 10.22 8.80
C HIS A 228 -24.65 9.91 9.63
N ILE A 229 -24.51 8.66 10.07
CA ILE A 229 -23.36 8.21 10.86
C ILE A 229 -22.45 7.39 9.95
N ALA A 230 -21.26 7.91 9.71
CA ALA A 230 -20.19 7.22 9.02
C ALA A 230 -19.27 6.56 10.04
N ARG A 231 -19.09 5.24 9.91
CA ARG A 231 -18.21 4.45 10.78
C ARG A 231 -17.00 3.97 10.01
N TYR A 232 -15.88 3.86 10.69
CA TYR A 232 -14.69 3.21 10.18
C TYR A 232 -14.13 2.29 11.25
N ASP A 233 -13.58 1.16 10.79
CA ASP A 233 -12.86 0.18 11.60
C ASP A 233 -11.84 -0.49 10.67
N PHE A 234 -10.58 -0.09 10.81
CA PHE A 234 -9.51 -0.56 9.96
C PHE A 234 -8.89 -1.80 10.55
N ASP A 235 -8.70 -2.82 9.73
CA ASP A 235 -7.97 -4.04 10.07
C ASP A 235 -6.46 -3.78 10.17
N ALA A 236 -5.92 -2.82 9.42
CA ALA A 236 -4.52 -2.43 9.45
C ALA A 236 -4.27 -0.91 9.47
N VAL A 237 -3.20 -0.49 10.16
CA VAL A 237 -2.73 0.90 10.16
C VAL A 237 -1.25 0.95 9.78
N LEU A 238 -0.93 1.77 8.78
CA LEU A 238 0.40 1.92 8.21
C LEU A 238 1.11 3.14 8.82
N GLU A 239 2.33 2.92 9.32
CA GLU A 239 3.27 3.95 9.73
C GLU A 239 4.17 4.37 8.55
N VAL A 240 4.82 5.54 8.61
CA VAL A 240 5.65 6.05 7.51
C VAL A 240 7.00 5.35 7.39
N ALA A 241 7.56 4.89 8.51
CA ALA A 241 8.91 4.35 8.57
C ALA A 241 9.03 3.28 9.66
N GLY A 242 10.14 2.56 9.66
CA GLY A 242 10.42 1.49 10.62
C GLY A 242 11.06 0.26 9.99
N GLY A 243 11.12 0.22 8.65
CA GLY A 243 11.73 -0.87 7.91
C GLY A 243 10.74 -1.98 7.55
N PRO A 244 11.25 -3.15 7.09
CA PRO A 244 10.41 -4.28 6.74
C PRO A 244 9.57 -4.78 7.92
N ALA A 245 8.28 -5.02 7.67
CA ALA A 245 7.32 -5.49 8.66
C ALA A 245 7.61 -6.94 9.08
N ARG A 246 7.17 -7.29 10.29
CA ARG A 246 7.16 -8.68 10.74
C ARG A 246 6.21 -9.51 9.87
N SER A 247 6.50 -10.80 9.71
CA SER A 247 5.56 -11.73 9.09
C SER A 247 4.23 -11.73 9.85
N PRO A 248 3.08 -11.88 9.16
CA PRO A 248 1.78 -12.05 9.80
C PRO A 248 1.67 -13.34 10.64
N TYR A 249 2.65 -14.25 10.53
CA TYR A 249 2.79 -15.45 11.36
C TYR A 249 3.69 -15.26 12.59
N ASP A 250 4.41 -14.14 12.69
CA ASP A 250 5.21 -13.79 13.88
C ASP A 250 4.26 -13.41 15.04
N PRO A 251 4.37 -14.01 16.24
CA PRO A 251 3.52 -13.66 17.39
C PRO A 251 3.61 -12.19 17.82
N ALA A 252 4.69 -11.49 17.47
CA ALA A 252 4.86 -10.06 17.73
C ALA A 252 4.36 -9.16 16.57
N PHE A 253 3.68 -9.74 15.58
CA PHE A 253 3.04 -8.99 14.50
C PHE A 253 1.89 -8.13 15.03
N ASP A 254 1.89 -6.86 14.65
CA ASP A 254 0.82 -5.91 14.99
C ASP A 254 0.32 -5.23 13.71
N ALA A 255 -0.83 -5.69 13.21
CA ALA A 255 -1.46 -5.12 12.02
C ALA A 255 -1.85 -3.64 12.21
N LYS A 256 -2.02 -3.17 13.45
CA LYS A 256 -2.36 -1.78 13.74
C LYS A 256 -1.12 -0.88 13.81
N ARG A 257 0.09 -1.41 13.56
CA ARG A 257 1.36 -0.66 13.61
C ARG A 257 2.34 -1.22 12.59
N LEU A 258 1.93 -1.25 11.33
CA LEU A 258 2.75 -1.79 10.25
C LEU A 258 3.81 -0.76 9.82
N PRO A 259 5.11 -1.03 10.02
CA PRO A 259 6.15 -0.15 9.53
C PRO A 259 6.26 -0.24 8.00
N ARG A 260 6.72 0.84 7.39
CA ARG A 260 6.99 0.91 5.95
C ARG A 260 8.46 1.23 5.65
N VAL A 261 8.80 1.07 4.39
CA VAL A 261 10.06 1.46 3.76
C VAL A 261 9.73 2.51 2.71
N GLU A 262 10.03 3.77 3.02
CA GLU A 262 9.91 4.85 2.05
C GLU A 262 10.89 4.63 0.89
N VAL A 263 10.37 4.66 -0.33
CA VAL A 263 11.19 4.47 -1.53
C VAL A 263 11.65 5.81 -2.07
N PHE A 264 12.95 6.05 -1.93
CA PHE A 264 13.67 7.15 -2.55
C PHE A 264 15.15 6.78 -2.65
N ALA A 265 15.89 7.45 -3.55
CA ALA A 265 17.32 7.21 -3.76
C ALA A 265 17.64 5.71 -3.95
N ASN A 266 18.33 5.05 -3.02
CA ASN A 266 18.67 3.63 -3.08
C ASN A 266 18.14 2.82 -1.87
N GLN A 267 17.07 3.29 -1.23
CA GLN A 267 16.52 2.65 -0.03
C GLN A 267 16.01 1.23 -0.29
N LEU A 268 15.38 1.00 -1.45
CA LEU A 268 14.93 -0.33 -1.85
C LEU A 268 16.11 -1.28 -1.92
N GLU A 269 17.16 -0.95 -2.67
CA GLU A 269 18.36 -1.78 -2.78
C GLU A 269 18.99 -2.12 -1.43
N GLN A 270 19.24 -1.09 -0.62
CA GLN A 270 19.87 -1.29 0.68
C GLN A 270 19.03 -2.16 1.60
N MET A 271 17.71 -2.11 1.49
CA MET A 271 16.80 -2.93 2.27
C MET A 271 16.79 -4.38 1.77
N LEU A 272 16.70 -4.60 0.46
CA LEU A 272 16.78 -5.95 -0.13
C LEU A 272 18.11 -6.63 0.21
N ASP A 273 19.22 -5.92 0.04
CA ASP A 273 20.57 -6.42 0.36
C ASP A 273 20.73 -6.75 1.85
N ARG A 274 20.08 -5.99 2.74
CA ARG A 274 20.09 -6.28 4.18
C ARG A 274 19.26 -7.52 4.52
N LEU A 275 18.07 -7.68 3.91
CA LEU A 275 17.22 -8.84 4.13
C LEU A 275 17.89 -10.13 3.64
N ASP A 276 18.56 -10.07 2.48
CA ASP A 276 19.27 -11.23 1.93
C ASP A 276 20.51 -11.58 2.75
N ARG A 277 21.37 -10.61 3.08
CA ARG A 277 22.59 -10.87 3.86
C ARG A 277 22.30 -11.39 5.27
N SER A 278 21.20 -10.97 5.89
CA SER A 278 20.82 -11.41 7.23
C SER A 278 20.02 -12.71 7.24
N GLY A 279 19.55 -13.19 6.09
CA GLY A 279 18.59 -14.29 6.00
C GLY A 279 17.20 -13.94 6.59
N ALA A 280 16.93 -12.66 6.86
CA ALA A 280 15.71 -12.21 7.52
C ALA A 280 14.53 -12.03 6.56
N ARG A 281 14.72 -12.19 5.24
CA ARG A 281 13.65 -12.12 4.22
C ARG A 281 12.57 -13.17 4.49
N TYR A 282 11.29 -12.81 4.30
CA TYR A 282 10.22 -13.80 4.18
C TYR A 282 10.44 -14.65 2.93
N VAL A 283 10.51 -15.97 3.05
CA VAL A 283 10.62 -16.89 1.90
C VAL A 283 9.57 -17.98 2.06
N SER A 284 8.66 -18.08 1.09
CA SER A 284 7.60 -19.11 1.06
C SER A 284 8.18 -20.51 0.97
N ASP A 285 7.57 -21.47 1.66
CA ASP A 285 7.85 -22.90 1.47
C ASP A 285 6.99 -23.54 0.37
N GLY A 286 5.99 -22.81 -0.13
CA GLY A 286 5.07 -23.25 -1.18
C GLY A 286 3.89 -24.09 -0.70
N ASP A 287 3.71 -24.29 0.61
CA ASP A 287 2.59 -25.03 1.19
C ASP A 287 1.77 -24.11 2.11
N PRO A 288 0.55 -23.69 1.71
CA PRO A 288 -0.29 -22.79 2.51
C PRO A 288 -0.80 -23.42 3.83
N GLN A 289 -0.54 -24.71 4.07
CA GLN A 289 -0.91 -25.40 5.31
C GLN A 289 0.21 -25.40 6.36
N THR A 290 1.41 -24.95 6.01
CA THR A 290 2.55 -24.90 6.92
C THR A 290 3.05 -23.47 7.12
N VAL A 291 3.91 -23.30 8.14
CA VAL A 291 4.65 -22.06 8.35
C VAL A 291 6.11 -22.43 8.55
N ALA A 292 6.93 -22.24 7.53
CA ALA A 292 8.34 -22.61 7.60
C ALA A 292 9.19 -21.60 8.40
N ARG A 293 10.25 -22.12 9.03
CA ARG A 293 11.28 -21.32 9.69
C ARG A 293 12.66 -21.96 9.51
N PRO A 294 13.76 -21.18 9.45
CA PRO A 294 15.11 -21.73 9.38
C PRO A 294 15.43 -22.57 10.62
N VAL A 295 16.10 -23.71 10.41
CA VAL A 295 16.60 -24.57 11.50
C VAL A 295 17.57 -23.77 12.38
N GLY A 296 17.33 -23.73 13.69
CA GLY A 296 18.13 -22.98 14.66
C GLY A 296 17.58 -21.60 15.04
N SER A 297 16.44 -21.17 14.48
CA SER A 297 15.75 -19.95 14.92
C SER A 297 14.93 -20.18 16.20
N THR A 298 15.42 -19.69 17.34
CA THR A 298 14.66 -19.64 18.60
C THR A 298 13.85 -18.35 18.66
N VAL A 299 12.54 -18.42 18.46
CA VAL A 299 11.63 -17.35 18.85
C VAL A 299 11.09 -17.69 20.23
N ALA A 300 11.47 -16.90 21.24
CA ALA A 300 10.87 -16.97 22.56
C ALA A 300 9.39 -16.60 22.44
N LEU A 301 8.51 -17.59 22.58
CA LEU A 301 7.07 -17.36 22.72
C LEU A 301 6.86 -16.70 24.09
N GLY A 302 6.62 -15.39 24.08
CA GLY A 302 6.22 -14.65 25.27
C GLY A 302 4.94 -15.26 25.84
N ARG A 303 5.03 -15.72 27.10
CA ARG A 303 3.86 -16.22 27.83
C ARG A 303 2.83 -15.10 27.94
N ALA A 304 1.60 -15.38 27.50
CA ALA A 304 0.46 -14.54 27.81
C ALA A 304 0.33 -14.44 29.34
N ALA A 305 0.37 -13.22 29.87
CA ALA A 305 -0.04 -12.96 31.23
C ALA A 305 -1.58 -12.99 31.28
N HIS A 306 -2.11 -13.76 32.23
CA HIS A 306 -3.53 -13.79 32.58
C HIS A 306 -4.01 -12.45 33.13
#